data_AF-A0A968RCQ2-F1
#
_entry.id   AF-A0A968RCQ2-F1
#
_cell.length_a   1.000
_cell.length_b   1.000
_cell.length_c   1.000
_cell.angle_alpha   90.00
_cell.angle_beta   90.00
_cell.angle_gamma   90.00
#
_symmetry.space_group_name_H-M   'P 1'
#
loop_
_entity.id
_entity.type
_entity.pdbx_description
1 polymer ?
#
loop_
_entity_poly.entity_id
_entity_poly.type
_entity_poly.pdbx_seq_one_letter_code
_entity_poly.pdbx_strand_id
1 'polypeptide(L)'
;MVELNQLLLEFENNVTWESVTAEWKERRDSWVSDVTSAAKDSDLVDLLIEFESNLQWESVQNQWKQRRDAWVEECAAASSVEELSSLLLELESNVTWESVTEEWEEIRENWCRKCTSLLSKGS
;
A
#
# COMPACT_ATOMS: atom_id res chain seq x y z
N MET A 1 12.49 3.49 -6.44
CA MET A 1 11.82 4.40 -5.51
C MET A 1 10.67 5.17 -6.15
N VAL A 2 10.89 6.12 -7.07
CA VAL A 2 9.79 6.88 -7.73
C VAL A 2 8.68 5.97 -8.28
N GLU A 3 9.05 4.83 -8.87
CA GLU A 3 8.10 3.83 -9.38
C GLU A 3 7.26 3.20 -8.26
N LEU A 4 7.83 2.87 -7.10
CA LEU A 4 7.08 2.29 -5.98
C LEU A 4 6.18 3.32 -5.29
N ASN A 5 6.63 4.57 -5.18
CA ASN A 5 5.81 5.67 -4.68
C ASN A 5 4.56 5.85 -5.55
N GLN A 6 4.72 5.80 -6.88
CA GLN A 6 3.60 5.85 -7.82
C GLN A 6 2.65 4.68 -7.67
N LEU A 7 3.16 3.46 -7.46
CA LEU A 7 2.33 2.28 -7.24
C LEU A 7 1.53 2.37 -5.94
N LEU A 8 2.14 2.87 -4.86
CA LEU A 8 1.44 3.11 -3.61
C LEU A 8 0.31 4.14 -3.77
N LEU A 9 0.58 5.25 -4.47
CA LEU A 9 -0.44 6.26 -4.78
C LEU A 9 -1.55 5.72 -5.70
N GLU A 10 -1.20 4.91 -6.71
CA GLU A 10 -2.15 4.30 -7.64
C GLU A 10 -3.10 3.37 -6.90
N PHE A 11 -2.59 2.57 -5.96
CA PHE A 11 -3.42 1.72 -5.12
C PHE A 11 -4.28 2.53 -4.14
N GLU A 12 -3.69 3.46 -3.38
CA GLU A 12 -4.42 4.31 -2.43
C GLU A 12 -5.57 5.06 -3.07
N ASN A 13 -5.35 5.64 -4.27
CA ASN A 13 -6.37 6.40 -4.97
C ASN A 13 -7.56 5.55 -5.45
N ASN A 14 -7.39 4.22 -5.48
CA ASN A 14 -8.43 3.28 -5.83
C ASN A 14 -9.06 2.59 -4.62
N VAL A 15 -8.62 2.88 -3.40
CA VAL A 15 -9.34 2.50 -2.18
C VAL A 15 -10.49 3.48 -1.96
N THR A 16 -11.68 2.97 -1.63
CA THR A 16 -12.87 3.80 -1.47
C THR A 16 -12.82 4.62 -0.18
N TRP A 17 -13.43 5.80 -0.20
CA TRP A 17 -13.50 6.67 0.99
C TRP A 17 -14.30 6.07 2.16
N GLU A 18 -15.12 5.06 1.90
CA GLU A 18 -15.83 4.29 2.94
C GLU A 18 -14.90 3.28 3.62
N SER A 19 -13.75 2.97 3.01
CA SER A 19 -12.82 1.94 3.49
C SER A 19 -11.67 2.48 4.34
N VAL A 20 -11.69 3.79 4.59
CA VAL A 20 -10.66 4.50 5.34
C VAL A 20 -11.28 5.27 6.50
N THR A 21 -10.49 5.51 7.55
CA THR A 21 -10.89 6.30 8.72
C THR A 21 -11.23 7.75 8.36
N ALA A 22 -11.92 8.46 9.25
CA ALA A 22 -12.17 9.89 9.06
C ALA A 22 -10.87 10.71 9.14
N GLU A 23 -9.97 10.31 10.04
CA GLU A 23 -8.64 10.86 10.23
C GLU A 23 -7.80 10.77 8.95
N TRP A 24 -7.90 9.66 8.21
CA TRP A 24 -7.25 9.53 6.91
C TRP A 24 -7.67 10.62 5.93
N LYS A 25 -8.95 10.98 5.92
CA LYS A 25 -9.49 11.98 4.97
C LYS A 25 -8.87 13.35 5.18
N GLU A 26 -8.53 13.68 6.42
CA GLU A 26 -7.83 14.91 6.77
C GLU A 26 -6.32 14.81 6.50
N ARG A 27 -5.74 13.63 6.69
CA ARG A 27 -4.30 13.36 6.51
C ARG A 27 -3.88 13.18 5.04
N ARG A 28 -4.77 12.66 4.19
CA ARG A 28 -4.46 12.16 2.84
C ARG A 28 -3.67 13.16 1.99
N ASP A 29 -4.10 14.41 1.89
CA ASP A 29 -3.45 15.38 1.01
C ASP A 29 -1.98 15.61 1.39
N SER A 30 -1.69 15.71 2.69
CA SER A 30 -0.32 15.79 3.18
C SER A 30 0.45 14.48 2.97
N TRP A 31 -0.20 13.33 3.17
CA TRP A 31 0.42 12.02 2.97
C TRP A 31 0.80 11.80 1.50
N VAL A 32 -0.04 12.21 0.54
CA VAL A 32 0.28 12.15 -0.90
C VAL A 32 1.50 12.99 -1.22
N SER A 33 1.63 14.19 -0.61
CA SER A 33 2.81 15.03 -0.76
C SER A 33 4.06 14.35 -0.18
N ASP A 34 3.93 13.69 0.97
CA ASP A 34 5.03 12.97 1.61
C ASP A 34 5.48 11.78 0.75
N VAL A 35 4.56 10.96 0.24
CA VAL A 35 4.85 9.85 -0.68
C VAL A 35 5.50 10.33 -1.96
N THR A 36 5.01 11.44 -2.53
CA THR A 36 5.60 12.02 -3.74
C THR A 36 7.04 12.51 -3.49
N SER A 37 7.31 12.99 -2.28
CA SER A 37 8.61 13.54 -1.89
C SER A 37 9.57 12.51 -1.27
N ALA A 38 9.09 11.29 -0.98
CA ALA A 38 9.85 10.24 -0.33
C ALA A 38 11.04 9.83 -1.20
N ALA A 39 12.25 10.10 -0.68
CA ALA A 39 13.52 9.86 -1.35
C ALA A 39 14.35 8.77 -0.69
N LYS A 40 13.82 8.13 0.37
CA LYS A 40 14.40 6.96 1.03
C LYS A 40 13.35 5.87 1.19
N ASP A 41 13.81 4.63 1.17
CA ASP A 41 12.95 3.47 1.41
C ASP A 41 12.34 3.52 2.82
N SER A 42 13.09 4.00 3.82
CA SER A 42 12.59 4.22 5.19
C SER A 42 11.41 5.18 5.26
N ASP A 43 11.41 6.24 4.45
CA ASP A 43 10.31 7.21 4.44
C ASP A 43 9.05 6.54 3.87
N LEU A 44 9.23 5.67 2.87
CA LEU A 44 8.13 4.94 2.25
C LEU A 44 7.58 3.81 3.13
N VAL A 45 8.43 3.17 3.95
CA VAL A 45 8.02 2.20 4.97
C VAL A 45 6.98 2.82 5.89
N ASP A 46 7.31 3.98 6.48
CA ASP A 46 6.44 4.65 7.45
C ASP A 46 5.12 5.06 6.81
N LEU A 47 5.16 5.56 5.57
CA LEU A 47 3.98 5.97 4.81
C LEU A 47 3.08 4.79 4.43
N LEU A 48 3.66 3.62 4.09
CA LEU A 48 2.92 2.41 3.80
C LEU A 48 2.20 1.88 5.05
N ILE A 49 2.90 1.83 6.18
CA ILE A 49 2.32 1.43 7.47
C ILE A 49 1.21 2.41 7.90
N GLU A 50 1.43 3.71 7.70
CA GLU A 50 0.44 4.74 8.02
C GLU A 50 -0.84 4.56 7.21
N PHE A 51 -0.73 4.30 5.91
CA PHE A 51 -1.88 4.03 5.06
C PHE A 51 -2.63 2.77 5.50
N GLU A 52 -1.92 1.66 5.73
CA GLU A 52 -2.54 0.41 6.23
C GLU A 52 -3.29 0.62 7.54
N SER A 53 -2.69 1.37 8.47
CA SER A 53 -3.26 1.64 9.80
C SER A 53 -4.54 2.47 9.74
N ASN A 54 -4.80 3.10 8.60
CA ASN A 54 -5.97 3.93 8.34
C ASN A 54 -7.03 3.24 7.48
N LEU A 55 -6.81 1.99 7.06
CA LEU A 55 -7.86 1.14 6.49
C LEU A 55 -8.79 0.67 7.60
N GLN A 56 -10.09 0.63 7.31
CA GLN A 56 -11.06 0.08 8.25
C GLN A 56 -10.95 -1.45 8.33
N TRP A 57 -11.30 -2.03 9.48
CA TRP A 57 -11.15 -3.47 9.71
C TRP A 57 -12.14 -4.33 8.90
N GLU A 58 -13.21 -3.73 8.40
CA GLU A 58 -14.15 -4.29 7.42
C GLU A 58 -13.60 -4.26 5.99
N SER A 59 -12.61 -3.42 5.71
CA SER A 59 -12.00 -3.23 4.39
C SER A 59 -10.89 -4.21 4.08
N VAL A 60 -10.54 -5.04 5.06
CA VAL A 60 -9.50 -6.05 4.97
C VAL A 60 -10.06 -7.43 5.30
N GLN A 61 -9.46 -8.45 4.72
CA GLN A 61 -9.84 -9.83 4.98
C GLN A 61 -9.62 -10.19 6.46
N ASN A 62 -10.45 -11.07 7.01
CA ASN A 62 -10.35 -11.45 8.43
C ASN A 62 -8.99 -12.04 8.83
N GLN A 63 -8.32 -12.74 7.90
CA GLN A 63 -6.97 -13.28 8.12
C GLN A 63 -5.91 -12.17 8.26
N TRP A 64 -6.14 -11.00 7.65
CA TRP A 64 -5.25 -9.85 7.75
C TRP A 64 -5.04 -9.42 9.19
N LYS A 65 -6.10 -9.47 10.01
CA LYS A 65 -6.07 -9.09 11.43
C LYS A 65 -5.03 -9.88 12.23
N GLN A 66 -4.76 -11.12 11.83
CA GLN A 66 -3.74 -11.97 12.47
C GLN A 66 -2.36 -11.81 11.83
N ARG A 67 -2.32 -11.42 10.55
CA ARG A 67 -1.10 -11.21 9.77
C ARG A 67 -0.45 -9.84 10.01
N ARG A 68 -1.28 -8.83 10.31
CA ARG A 68 -0.91 -7.41 10.38
C ARG A 68 0.31 -7.15 11.24
N ASP A 69 0.37 -7.67 12.45
CA ASP A 69 1.47 -7.37 13.36
C ASP A 69 2.82 -7.83 12.78
N ALA A 70 2.86 -9.04 12.22
CA ALA A 70 4.06 -9.53 11.52
C ALA A 70 4.36 -8.73 10.25
N TRP A 71 3.33 -8.29 9.52
CA TRP A 71 3.51 -7.48 8.31
C TRP A 71 4.12 -6.11 8.64
N VAL A 72 3.70 -5.47 9.74
CA VAL A 72 4.29 -4.21 10.21
C VAL A 72 5.75 -4.40 10.62
N GLU A 73 6.09 -5.50 11.30
CA GLU A 73 7.48 -5.83 11.62
C GLU A 73 8.33 -6.04 10.37
N GLU A 74 7.78 -6.72 9.36
CA GLU A 74 8.45 -6.92 8.07
C GLU A 74 8.61 -5.61 7.29
N CYS A 75 7.61 -4.71 7.31
CA CYS A 75 7.76 -3.36 6.78
C CYS A 75 8.90 -2.61 7.47
N ALA A 76 8.94 -2.61 8.81
CA ALA A 76 9.98 -1.94 9.56
C ALA A 76 11.39 -2.53 9.32
N ALA A 77 11.47 -3.81 8.97
CA ALA A 77 12.71 -4.50 8.62
C ALA A 77 13.09 -4.35 7.14
N ALA A 78 12.16 -3.96 6.27
CA ALA A 78 12.38 -3.84 4.84
C ALA A 78 13.46 -2.78 4.56
N SER A 79 14.46 -3.19 3.80
CA SER A 79 15.64 -2.38 3.48
C SER A 79 15.83 -2.17 1.98
N SER A 80 14.87 -2.64 1.19
CA SER A 80 14.92 -2.68 -0.26
C SER A 80 13.55 -2.39 -0.87
N VAL A 81 13.57 -1.91 -2.12
CA VAL A 81 12.36 -1.64 -2.90
C VAL A 81 11.61 -2.93 -3.21
N GLU A 82 12.33 -4.04 -3.35
CA GLU A 82 11.82 -5.38 -3.59
C GLU A 82 10.98 -5.88 -2.41
N GLU A 83 11.51 -5.79 -1.19
CA GLU A 83 10.79 -6.17 0.03
C GLU A 83 9.53 -5.31 0.19
N LEU A 84 9.66 -3.98 0.05
CA LEU A 84 8.51 -3.08 0.15
C LEU A 84 7.47 -3.31 -0.95
N SER A 85 7.90 -3.62 -2.17
CA SER A 85 6.97 -3.95 -3.25
C SER A 85 6.22 -5.26 -2.98
N SER A 86 6.86 -6.24 -2.34
CA SER A 86 6.20 -7.48 -1.91
C SER A 86 5.17 -7.20 -0.82
N LEU A 87 5.51 -6.36 0.15
CA LEU A 87 4.63 -6.00 1.25
C LEU A 87 3.42 -5.18 0.79
N LEU A 88 3.62 -4.28 -0.18
CA LEU A 88 2.53 -3.55 -0.82
C LEU A 88 1.58 -4.47 -1.60
N LEU A 89 2.11 -5.44 -2.35
CA LEU A 89 1.31 -6.48 -3.02
C LEU A 89 0.50 -7.30 -2.02
N GLU A 90 1.11 -7.65 -0.88
CA GLU A 90 0.44 -8.42 0.15
C GLU A 90 -0.73 -7.65 0.76
N LEU A 91 -0.51 -6.38 1.12
CA LEU A 91 -1.58 -5.50 1.62
C LEU A 91 -2.74 -5.42 0.61
N GLU A 92 -2.43 -5.13 -0.66
CA GLU A 92 -3.42 -5.05 -1.73
C GLU A 92 -4.24 -6.34 -1.85
N SER A 93 -3.58 -7.49 -1.82
CA SER A 93 -4.24 -8.79 -1.90
C SER A 93 -5.16 -9.11 -0.71
N ASN A 94 -5.00 -8.40 0.41
CA ASN A 94 -5.80 -8.54 1.62
C ASN A 94 -6.87 -7.46 1.78
N VAL A 95 -6.87 -6.41 0.96
CA VAL A 95 -8.00 -5.48 0.87
C VAL A 95 -9.17 -6.18 0.14
N THR A 96 -10.40 -5.94 0.59
CA THR A 96 -11.59 -6.56 0.01
C THR A 96 -11.98 -5.87 -1.30
N TRP A 97 -12.63 -6.59 -2.20
CA TRP A 97 -13.13 -6.02 -3.47
C TRP A 97 -14.19 -4.93 -3.27
N GLU A 98 -14.94 -4.96 -2.17
CA GLU A 98 -15.89 -3.91 -1.79
C GLU A 98 -15.19 -2.61 -1.36
N SER A 99 -13.89 -2.70 -1.04
CA SER A 99 -13.08 -1.59 -0.56
C SER A 99 -12.25 -0.91 -1.62
N VAL A 100 -12.37 -1.34 -2.86
CA VAL A 100 -11.72 -0.75 -4.02
C VAL A 100 -12.76 -0.31 -5.05
N THR A 101 -12.37 0.60 -5.94
CA THR A 101 -13.21 1.07 -7.04
C THR A 101 -13.39 -0.01 -8.11
N GLU A 102 -14.46 0.09 -8.91
CA GLU A 102 -14.62 -0.78 -10.10
C GLU A 102 -13.47 -0.59 -11.10
N GLU A 103 -12.93 0.62 -11.23
CA GLU A 103 -11.75 0.92 -12.05
C GLU A 103 -10.53 0.10 -11.61
N TRP A 104 -10.39 -0.18 -10.31
CA TRP A 104 -9.31 -1.02 -9.81
C TRP A 104 -9.31 -2.39 -10.46
N GLU A 105 -10.47 -3.03 -10.65
CA GLU A 105 -10.56 -4.36 -11.25
C GLU A 105 -9.94 -4.40 -12.66
N GLU A 106 -10.09 -3.31 -13.43
CA GLU A 106 -9.54 -3.19 -14.77
C GLU A 106 -8.02 -2.98 -14.78
N ILE A 107 -7.49 -2.19 -13.84
CA ILE A 107 -6.06 -1.80 -13.84
C ILE A 107 -5.18 -2.67 -12.95
N ARG A 108 -5.76 -3.40 -12.00
CA ARG A 108 -5.05 -4.20 -10.98
C ARG A 108 -4.04 -5.15 -11.59
N GLU A 109 -4.39 -5.84 -12.67
CA GLU A 109 -3.49 -6.83 -13.29
C GLU A 109 -2.18 -6.16 -13.78
N ASN A 110 -2.28 -4.97 -14.37
CA ASN A 110 -1.11 -4.20 -14.79
C ASN A 110 -0.33 -3.68 -13.58
N TRP A 111 -1.03 -3.19 -12.55
CA TRP A 111 -0.41 -2.75 -11.31
C TRP A 111 0.38 -3.87 -10.61
N CYS A 112 -0.19 -5.09 -10.50
CA CYS A 112 0.49 -6.25 -9.96
C CYS A 112 1.73 -6.64 -10.77
N ARG A 113 1.66 -6.55 -12.11
CA ARG A 113 2.83 -6.78 -12.99
C ARG A 113 3.94 -5.77 -12.73
N LYS A 114 3.61 -4.48 -12.58
CA LYS A 114 4.59 -3.44 -12.25
C LYS A 114 5.26 -3.72 -10.90
N CYS A 115 4.50 -4.03 -9.86
CA CYS A 115 5.03 -4.43 -8.55
C CYS A 115 5.94 -5.66 -8.68
N THR A 116 5.48 -6.71 -9.35
CA THR A 116 6.28 -7.94 -9.56
C THR A 116 7.57 -7.65 -10.33
N SER A 117 7.56 -6.71 -11.28
CA SER A 117 8.76 -6.32 -12.01
C SER A 117 9.84 -5.74 -11.11
N LEU A 118 9.44 -5.03 -10.04
CA LEU A 118 10.37 -4.50 -9.04
C LEU A 118 11.09 -5.63 -8.30
N LEU A 119 10.37 -6.72 -7.97
CA LEU A 119 10.95 -7.91 -7.31
C LEU A 119 12.08 -8.56 -8.13
N SER A 120 12.03 -8.45 -9.45
CA SER A 120 13.00 -9.08 -10.37
C SER A 120 14.20 -8.20 -10.72
N LYS A 121 14.17 -6.90 -10.40
CA LYS A 121 15.24 -5.94 -10.75
C LYS A 121 16.44 -5.97 -9.80
N GLY A 122 16.35 -6.71 -8.69
CA GLY A 122 17.41 -6.85 -7.67
C GLY A 122 18.45 -7.96 -7.91
N SER A 123 18.61 -8.47 -9.14
CA SER A 123 19.61 -9.49 -9.52
C SER A 123 20.77 -8.93 -10.31
#